data_AF-U9TEK5-F1
#
_entry.id   AF-U9TEK5-F1
#
_cell.length_a   1.000
_cell.length_b   1.000
_cell.length_c   1.000
_cell.angle_alpha   90.00
_cell.angle_beta   90.00
_cell.angle_gamma   90.00
#
_symmetry.space_group_name_H-M   'P 1'
#
loop_
_entity.id
_entity.type
_entity.pdbx_description
1 polymer ?
#
loop_
_entity_poly.entity_id
_entity_poly.type
_entity_poly.pdbx_seq_one_letter_code
_entity_poly.pdbx_strand_id
1 'polypeptide(L)'
;MTKNENASIAEPEVVIFNDGLLKKSLNKSGSSITEWKSFMSHKISKVNENPQKSLSKNIVRSDEEINRKNDEELEELLKTTKLLEKYTTEQLSGKDRRKYVEQKVVELGAKPKKGVKIPTPISLEIQSKRQERERKELEEAKNLGLYHKSIKHKWASSSSSLSKSQKVRDKGIGMGIGKIKNGMLVLSSKDIKHVQNSRNGSNSGKLKKHGGDIKKKKFLSKKRK
;
A
#
# COMPACT_ATOMS: atom_id res chain seq x y z
N MET A 1 -82.98 14.05 -55.17
CA MET A 1 -82.65 13.94 -53.72
C MET A 1 -81.31 14.64 -53.51
N THR A 2 -81.36 15.71 -52.73
CA THR A 2 -80.24 16.54 -52.26
C THR A 2 -79.28 15.75 -51.38
N LYS A 3 -77.97 15.93 -51.54
CA LYS A 3 -77.02 16.07 -50.41
C LYS A 3 -75.84 16.97 -50.79
N ASN A 4 -75.76 18.09 -50.09
CA ASN A 4 -74.58 18.88 -49.82
C ASN A 4 -73.53 17.98 -49.11
N GLU A 5 -72.22 18.22 -49.13
CA GLU A 5 -71.58 19.07 -48.12
C GLU A 5 -70.06 19.18 -48.38
N ASN A 6 -69.53 20.31 -47.95
CA ASN A 6 -68.16 20.78 -48.08
C ASN A 6 -67.13 19.83 -47.44
N ALA A 7 -66.14 19.39 -48.22
CA ALA A 7 -64.92 18.84 -47.67
C ALA A 7 -63.95 19.99 -47.38
N SER A 8 -63.98 20.51 -46.16
CA SER A 8 -62.93 21.40 -45.64
C SER A 8 -61.59 20.67 -45.65
N ILE A 9 -60.59 21.30 -46.25
CA ILE A 9 -59.20 20.84 -46.31
C ILE A 9 -58.69 20.65 -44.87
N ALA A 10 -58.46 19.40 -44.46
CA ALA A 10 -57.85 19.09 -43.17
C ALA A 10 -56.33 19.24 -43.29
N GLU A 11 -55.75 20.21 -42.58
CA GLU A 11 -54.30 20.32 -42.43
C GLU A 11 -53.76 19.16 -41.57
N PRO A 12 -52.57 18.61 -41.88
CA PRO A 12 -52.01 17.51 -41.11
C PRO A 12 -51.53 17.96 -39.73
N GLU A 13 -51.87 17.18 -38.70
CA GLU A 13 -51.37 17.37 -37.33
C GLU A 13 -49.88 16.97 -37.26
N VAL A 14 -49.00 17.96 -37.08
CA VAL A 14 -47.55 17.75 -36.93
C VAL A 14 -47.19 17.69 -35.46
N VAL A 15 -46.96 16.47 -34.94
CA VAL A 15 -46.40 16.25 -33.61
C VAL A 15 -44.88 16.40 -33.67
N ILE A 16 -44.35 17.48 -33.08
CA ILE A 16 -42.91 17.72 -32.95
C ILE A 16 -42.47 17.25 -31.57
N PHE A 17 -41.66 16.18 -31.53
CA PHE A 17 -41.01 15.75 -30.29
C PHE A 17 -39.80 16.63 -30.00
N ASN A 18 -39.83 17.33 -28.85
CA ASN A 18 -38.69 18.12 -28.39
C ASN A 18 -37.61 17.21 -27.80
N ASP A 19 -36.69 16.72 -28.63
CA ASP A 19 -35.54 15.89 -28.23
C ASP A 19 -34.48 16.65 -27.38
N GLY A 20 -34.73 17.91 -27.05
CA GLY A 20 -33.82 18.80 -26.31
C GLY A 20 -33.51 18.34 -24.88
N LEU A 21 -34.33 17.46 -24.29
CA LEU A 21 -34.11 16.94 -22.94
C LEU A 21 -33.38 15.57 -22.91
N LEU A 22 -33.16 14.93 -24.06
CA LEU A 22 -32.48 13.64 -24.15
C LEU A 22 -30.95 13.75 -24.26
N LYS A 23 -30.41 14.96 -24.33
CA LYS A 23 -28.96 15.20 -24.33
C LYS A 23 -28.42 15.36 -22.91
N LYS A 24 -28.69 14.40 -22.05
CA LYS A 24 -27.86 14.15 -20.86
C LYS A 24 -27.92 12.69 -20.45
N SER A 25 -26.76 12.04 -20.56
CA SER A 25 -26.42 10.76 -19.91
C SER A 25 -26.85 9.47 -20.63
N LEU A 26 -26.10 9.09 -21.68
CA LEU A 26 -26.10 7.71 -22.19
C LEU A 26 -25.52 6.68 -21.18
N ASN A 27 -25.01 7.10 -20.01
CA ASN A 27 -24.35 6.20 -19.04
C ASN A 27 -24.76 6.42 -17.57
N LYS A 28 -25.99 6.88 -17.34
CA LYS A 28 -26.64 6.91 -16.03
C LYS A 28 -28.13 7.09 -16.29
N SER A 29 -28.82 5.99 -16.57
CA SER A 29 -30.25 5.93 -16.29
C SER A 29 -30.42 6.36 -14.84
N GLY A 30 -31.36 7.27 -14.55
CA GLY A 30 -31.66 7.75 -13.21
C GLY A 30 -32.20 6.67 -12.27
N SER A 31 -32.10 5.38 -12.62
CA SER A 31 -32.46 4.28 -11.76
C SER A 31 -31.38 4.04 -10.70
N SER A 32 -31.83 3.76 -9.48
CA SER A 32 -30.95 3.40 -8.38
C SER A 32 -30.13 2.14 -8.74
N ILE A 33 -28.89 2.01 -8.28
CA ILE A 33 -28.05 0.83 -8.61
C ILE A 33 -28.72 -0.49 -8.21
N THR A 34 -29.59 -0.44 -7.21
CA THR A 34 -30.45 -1.51 -6.74
C THR A 34 -31.53 -1.86 -7.77
N GLU A 35 -32.17 -0.88 -8.37
CA GLU A 35 -33.20 -1.05 -9.39
C GLU A 35 -32.62 -1.60 -10.70
N TRP A 36 -31.44 -1.12 -11.11
CA TRP A 36 -30.74 -1.69 -12.26
C TRP A 36 -30.33 -3.16 -12.03
N LYS A 37 -29.90 -3.50 -10.81
CA LYS A 37 -29.59 -4.89 -10.43
C LYS A 37 -30.83 -5.79 -10.38
N SER A 38 -31.97 -5.28 -9.91
CA SER A 38 -33.24 -6.02 -9.92
C SER A 38 -33.72 -6.26 -11.35
N PHE A 39 -33.65 -5.24 -12.21
CA PHE A 39 -34.04 -5.29 -13.61
C PHE A 39 -33.16 -6.23 -14.45
N MET A 40 -31.84 -6.27 -14.19
CA MET A 40 -30.90 -7.18 -14.86
C MET A 40 -30.88 -8.59 -14.26
N SER A 41 -31.67 -8.88 -13.24
CA SER A 41 -31.73 -10.22 -12.67
C SER A 41 -32.71 -11.11 -13.42
N HIS A 42 -32.39 -12.39 -13.57
CA HIS A 42 -33.26 -13.40 -14.21
C HIS A 42 -34.59 -13.67 -13.48
N LYS A 43 -34.86 -12.99 -12.35
CA LYS A 43 -36.07 -13.16 -11.54
C LYS A 43 -36.96 -11.93 -11.68
N ILE A 44 -38.02 -12.07 -12.47
CA ILE A 44 -38.97 -10.99 -12.79
C ILE A 44 -39.72 -10.50 -11.53
N SER A 45 -39.86 -11.35 -10.51
CA SER A 45 -40.49 -10.96 -9.23
C SER A 45 -39.81 -9.74 -8.59
N LYS A 46 -38.50 -9.58 -8.76
CA LYS A 46 -37.69 -8.51 -8.16
C LYS A 46 -37.96 -7.11 -8.73
N VAL A 47 -38.62 -7.01 -9.89
CA VAL A 47 -38.95 -5.73 -10.52
C VAL A 47 -40.15 -5.06 -9.82
N ASN A 48 -41.08 -5.86 -9.29
CA ASN A 48 -42.28 -5.35 -8.58
C ASN A 48 -42.11 -5.33 -7.06
N GLU A 49 -41.00 -5.86 -6.54
CA GLU A 49 -40.70 -5.83 -5.11
C GLU A 49 -40.14 -4.45 -4.72
N ASN A 50 -40.87 -3.72 -3.86
CA ASN A 50 -40.36 -2.48 -3.26
C ASN A 50 -39.07 -2.80 -2.47
N PRO A 51 -37.94 -2.09 -2.70
CA PRO A 51 -36.67 -2.43 -2.09
C PRO A 51 -36.78 -2.30 -0.56
N GLN A 52 -36.80 -3.45 0.12
CA GLN A 52 -36.73 -3.51 1.58
C GLN A 52 -35.41 -2.86 2.01
N LYS A 53 -35.51 -1.71 2.67
CA LYS A 53 -34.38 -0.97 3.23
C LYS A 53 -33.77 -1.84 4.32
N SER A 54 -32.76 -2.65 3.97
CA SER A 54 -32.14 -3.56 4.91
C SER A 54 -31.58 -2.79 6.10
N LEU A 55 -31.89 -3.32 7.29
CA LEU A 55 -31.63 -2.78 8.61
C LEU A 55 -30.12 -2.60 8.87
N SER A 56 -29.52 -1.52 8.37
CA SER A 56 -28.11 -1.19 8.64
C SER A 56 -27.88 -0.59 10.03
N LYS A 57 -28.91 -0.51 10.89
CA LYS A 57 -28.86 0.15 12.20
C LYS A 57 -28.68 -0.79 13.39
N ASN A 58 -28.88 -2.10 13.21
CA ASN A 58 -28.60 -3.11 14.25
C ASN A 58 -27.19 -3.71 14.17
N ILE A 59 -26.49 -3.55 13.04
CA ILE A 59 -25.10 -4.01 12.88
C ILE A 59 -24.15 -3.14 13.74
N VAL A 60 -24.39 -1.83 13.81
CA VAL A 60 -23.53 -0.90 14.55
C VAL A 60 -23.54 -1.15 16.07
N ARG A 61 -24.69 -1.55 16.64
CA ARG A 61 -24.77 -1.88 18.08
C ARG A 61 -24.00 -3.16 18.38
N SER A 62 -24.25 -4.24 17.62
CA SER A 62 -23.48 -5.47 17.76
C SER A 62 -21.98 -5.26 17.57
N ASP A 63 -21.57 -4.36 16.67
CA ASP A 63 -20.16 -4.04 16.46
C ASP A 63 -19.53 -3.35 17.70
N GLU A 64 -20.25 -2.48 18.39
CA GLU A 64 -19.79 -1.85 19.64
C GLU A 64 -19.65 -2.88 20.79
N GLU A 65 -20.61 -3.78 20.94
CA GLU A 65 -20.50 -4.87 21.92
C GLU A 65 -19.42 -5.89 21.57
N ILE A 66 -19.22 -6.19 20.29
CA ILE A 66 -18.13 -7.04 19.80
C ILE A 66 -16.78 -6.35 20.03
N ASN A 67 -16.66 -5.06 19.73
CA ASN A 67 -15.43 -4.30 19.99
C ASN A 67 -15.10 -4.26 21.48
N ARG A 68 -16.11 -4.05 22.34
CA ARG A 68 -15.91 -4.10 23.80
C ARG A 68 -15.43 -5.48 24.26
N LYS A 69 -16.01 -6.57 23.76
CA LYS A 69 -15.55 -7.93 24.07
C LYS A 69 -14.13 -8.18 23.57
N ASN A 70 -13.80 -7.71 22.37
CA ASN A 70 -12.45 -7.81 21.81
C ASN A 70 -11.43 -7.03 22.66
N ASP A 71 -11.81 -5.85 23.15
CA ASP A 71 -10.98 -5.04 24.04
C ASP A 71 -10.79 -5.73 25.41
N GLU A 72 -11.85 -6.31 25.97
CA GLU A 72 -11.80 -7.11 27.21
C GLU A 72 -10.88 -8.34 27.06
N GLU A 73 -11.01 -9.07 25.94
CA GLU A 73 -10.14 -10.21 25.60
C GLU A 73 -8.67 -9.76 25.41
N LEU A 74 -8.46 -8.65 24.72
CA LEU A 74 -7.13 -8.08 24.53
C LEU A 74 -6.49 -7.69 25.87
N GLU A 75 -7.26 -7.08 26.78
CA GLU A 75 -6.78 -6.76 28.12
C GLU A 75 -6.38 -8.00 28.92
N GLU A 76 -7.19 -9.06 28.84
CA GLU A 76 -6.88 -10.34 29.48
C GLU A 76 -5.58 -10.92 28.94
N LEU A 77 -5.42 -10.98 27.61
CA LEU A 77 -4.17 -11.42 26.96
C LEU A 77 -2.96 -10.56 27.36
N LEU A 78 -3.11 -9.23 27.45
CA LEU A 78 -2.02 -8.36 27.90
C LEU A 78 -1.68 -8.58 29.38
N LYS A 79 -2.65 -8.91 30.23
CA LYS A 79 -2.41 -9.27 31.64
C LYS A 79 -1.72 -10.63 31.74
N THR A 80 -2.16 -11.65 31.00
CA THR A 80 -1.56 -12.99 31.02
C THR A 80 -0.15 -13.00 30.45
N THR A 81 0.10 -12.31 29.32
CA THR A 81 1.44 -12.17 28.74
C THR A 81 2.42 -11.47 29.69
N LYS A 82 1.97 -10.42 30.40
CA LYS A 82 2.77 -9.78 31.46
C LYS A 82 3.01 -10.69 32.64
N LEU A 83 2.04 -11.53 33.02
CA LEU A 83 2.20 -12.51 34.09
C LEU A 83 3.22 -13.59 33.69
N LEU A 84 3.12 -14.11 32.48
CA LEU A 84 4.08 -15.06 31.91
C LEU A 84 5.47 -14.43 31.81
N GLU A 85 5.58 -13.19 31.34
CA GLU A 85 6.85 -12.44 31.32
C GLU A 85 7.43 -12.32 32.74
N LYS A 86 6.62 -11.93 33.73
CA LYS A 86 7.08 -11.87 35.13
C LYS A 86 7.56 -13.22 35.64
N TYR A 87 6.75 -14.26 35.48
CA TYR A 87 7.09 -15.62 35.91
C TYR A 87 8.38 -16.12 35.25
N THR A 88 8.51 -15.93 33.93
CA THR A 88 9.78 -16.26 33.26
C THR A 88 10.92 -15.46 33.90
N THR A 89 10.82 -14.12 34.00
CA THR A 89 11.90 -13.31 34.58
C THR A 89 12.27 -13.66 36.02
N GLU A 90 11.34 -14.20 36.81
CA GLU A 90 11.57 -14.68 38.18
C GLU A 90 12.30 -16.03 38.20
N GLN A 91 11.95 -16.94 37.27
CA GLN A 91 12.65 -18.22 37.12
C GLN A 91 14.05 -18.06 36.49
N LEU A 92 14.27 -17.01 35.70
CA LEU A 92 15.58 -16.75 35.10
C LEU A 92 16.60 -16.29 36.15
N SER A 93 17.73 -16.99 36.22
CA SER A 93 18.86 -16.63 37.08
C SER A 93 19.51 -15.31 36.64
N GLY A 94 20.12 -14.58 37.58
CA GLY A 94 20.50 -13.17 37.45
C GLY A 94 21.24 -12.76 36.18
N LYS A 95 22.12 -13.60 35.61
CA LYS A 95 22.79 -13.31 34.33
C LYS A 95 21.82 -13.35 33.16
N ASP A 96 20.98 -14.37 33.09
CA ASP A 96 20.02 -14.56 32.01
C ASP A 96 18.85 -13.60 32.15
N ARG A 97 18.42 -13.29 33.38
CA ARG A 97 17.46 -12.22 33.65
C ARG A 97 17.95 -10.86 33.14
N ARG A 98 19.22 -10.50 33.39
CA ARG A 98 19.81 -9.25 32.88
C ARG A 98 19.86 -9.21 31.36
N LYS A 99 20.21 -10.32 30.70
CA LYS A 99 20.19 -10.43 29.23
C LYS A 99 18.79 -10.29 28.67
N TYR A 100 17.80 -10.96 29.27
CA TYR A 100 16.40 -10.87 28.87
C TYR A 100 15.89 -9.43 28.97
N VAL A 101 16.12 -8.77 30.11
CA VAL A 101 15.73 -7.37 30.31
C VAL A 101 16.42 -6.46 29.30
N GLU A 102 17.71 -6.67 29.02
CA GLU A 102 18.41 -5.91 27.99
C GLU A 102 17.81 -6.09 26.60
N GLN A 103 17.48 -7.33 26.21
CA GLN A 103 16.81 -7.63 24.94
C GLN A 103 15.45 -6.94 24.86
N LYS A 104 14.66 -6.98 25.96
CA LYS A 104 13.35 -6.33 26.02
C LYS A 104 13.47 -4.82 25.87
N VAL A 105 14.44 -4.20 26.52
CA VAL A 105 14.71 -2.76 26.39
C VAL A 105 15.06 -2.40 24.94
N VAL A 106 15.81 -3.25 24.23
CA VAL A 106 16.10 -3.05 22.79
C VAL A 106 14.86 -3.26 21.92
N GLU A 107 14.03 -4.26 22.21
CA GLU A 107 12.75 -4.52 21.53
C GLU A 107 11.80 -3.32 21.66
N LEU A 108 11.77 -2.68 22.84
CA LEU A 108 11.01 -1.45 23.11
C LEU A 108 11.59 -0.21 22.41
N GLY A 109 12.68 -0.35 21.65
CA GLY A 109 13.25 0.70 20.82
C GLY A 109 14.47 1.41 21.41
N ALA A 110 15.03 0.92 22.53
CA ALA A 110 16.32 1.41 22.99
C ALA A 110 17.45 0.95 22.05
N LYS A 111 18.54 1.73 22.02
CA LYS A 111 19.73 1.34 21.26
C LYS A 111 20.44 0.17 21.96
N PRO A 112 20.89 -0.86 21.22
CA PRO A 112 21.64 -1.95 21.82
C PRO A 112 22.95 -1.44 22.43
N LYS A 113 23.39 -2.09 23.52
CA LYS A 113 24.65 -1.74 24.17
C LYS A 113 25.80 -1.97 23.19
N LYS A 114 26.78 -1.07 23.20
CA LYS A 114 28.00 -1.24 22.40
C LYS A 114 28.74 -2.46 22.95
N GLY A 115 29.15 -3.37 22.07
CA GLY A 115 29.96 -4.52 22.44
C GLY A 115 31.31 -4.12 23.02
N VAL A 116 32.02 -5.08 23.61
CA VAL A 116 33.39 -4.90 24.10
C VAL A 116 34.28 -4.49 22.93
N LYS A 117 35.20 -3.52 23.17
CA LYS A 117 36.19 -3.11 22.18
C LYS A 117 37.20 -4.25 22.01
N ILE A 118 37.21 -4.88 20.84
CA ILE A 118 38.09 -5.99 20.49
C ILE A 118 39.00 -5.54 19.33
N PRO A 119 40.29 -5.93 19.30
CA PRO A 119 41.16 -5.67 18.15
C PRO A 119 40.60 -6.22 16.83
N THR A 120 40.90 -5.53 15.73
CA THR A 120 40.40 -5.88 14.38
C THR A 120 40.70 -7.32 13.94
N PRO A 121 41.92 -7.89 14.09
CA PRO A 121 42.17 -9.26 13.65
C PRO A 121 41.31 -10.28 14.42
N ILE A 122 41.21 -10.11 15.74
CA ILE A 122 40.41 -10.99 16.60
C ILE A 122 38.92 -10.86 16.26
N SER A 123 38.43 -9.64 16.02
CA SER A 123 37.04 -9.42 15.61
C SER A 123 36.71 -10.11 14.29
N LEU A 124 37.63 -10.09 13.31
CA LEU A 124 37.44 -10.76 12.02
C LEU A 124 37.40 -12.28 12.18
N GLU A 125 38.26 -12.84 13.03
CA GLU A 125 38.27 -14.28 13.32
C GLU A 125 37.00 -14.74 14.04
N ILE A 126 36.51 -13.95 15.02
CA ILE A 126 35.24 -14.25 15.69
C ILE A 126 34.07 -14.24 14.67
N GLN A 127 34.11 -13.32 13.70
CA GLN A 127 33.12 -13.26 12.64
C GLN A 127 33.22 -14.45 11.68
N SER A 128 34.43 -14.84 11.24
CA SER A 128 34.62 -16.00 10.36
C SER A 128 34.18 -17.30 11.03
N LYS A 129 34.61 -17.55 12.27
CA LYS A 129 34.19 -18.73 13.05
C LYS A 129 32.69 -18.77 13.33
N ARG A 130 32.02 -17.61 13.41
CA ARG A 130 30.57 -17.56 13.52
C ARG A 130 29.91 -18.00 12.21
N GLN A 131 30.37 -17.47 11.08
CA GLN A 131 29.87 -17.85 9.75
C GLN A 131 30.09 -19.33 9.45
N GLU A 132 31.24 -19.90 9.85
CA GLU A 132 31.51 -21.33 9.69
C GLU A 132 30.53 -22.20 10.48
N ARG A 133 30.22 -21.81 11.72
CA ARG A 133 29.20 -22.51 12.54
C ARG A 133 27.81 -22.41 11.92
N GLU A 134 27.42 -21.22 11.47
CA GLU A 134 26.14 -21.02 10.77
C GLU A 134 26.04 -21.86 9.48
N ARG A 135 27.12 -21.97 8.71
CA ARG A 135 27.16 -22.81 7.50
C ARG A 135 27.01 -24.30 7.84
N LYS A 136 27.71 -24.78 8.87
CA LYS A 136 27.59 -26.16 9.36
C LYS A 136 26.17 -26.47 9.84
N GLU A 137 25.57 -25.60 10.64
CA GLU A 137 24.19 -25.76 11.10
C GLU A 137 23.18 -25.80 9.93
N LEU A 138 23.41 -24.99 8.89
CA LEU A 138 22.59 -24.99 7.69
C LEU A 138 22.75 -26.32 6.92
N GLU A 139 23.98 -26.82 6.76
CA GLU A 139 24.25 -28.11 6.13
C GLU A 139 23.64 -29.26 6.92
N GLU A 140 23.76 -29.27 8.25
CA GLU A 140 23.11 -30.25 9.12
C GLU A 140 21.58 -30.20 8.98
N ALA A 141 20.97 -29.01 9.00
CA ALA A 141 19.53 -28.85 8.79
C ALA A 141 19.07 -29.34 7.41
N LYS A 142 19.90 -29.21 6.37
CA LYS A 142 19.63 -29.77 5.04
C LYS A 142 19.73 -31.30 5.05
N ASN A 143 20.78 -31.84 5.66
CA ASN A 143 21.00 -33.28 5.74
C ASN A 143 19.89 -33.98 6.55
N LEU A 144 19.40 -33.33 7.60
CA LEU A 144 18.28 -33.79 8.42
C LEU A 144 16.90 -33.56 7.77
N GLY A 145 16.84 -32.87 6.62
CA GLY A 145 15.57 -32.51 5.96
C GLY A 145 14.74 -31.45 6.68
N LEU A 146 15.29 -30.78 7.71
CA LEU A 146 14.63 -29.71 8.45
C LEU A 146 14.64 -28.37 7.69
N TYR A 147 15.45 -28.25 6.65
CA TYR A 147 15.55 -27.04 5.84
C TYR A 147 14.39 -26.90 4.86
N HIS A 148 13.66 -25.78 4.95
CA HIS A 148 12.65 -25.40 3.96
C HIS A 148 12.75 -23.92 3.59
N LYS A 149 12.37 -23.59 2.35
CA LYS A 149 12.51 -22.23 1.79
C LYS A 149 11.71 -21.18 2.57
N SER A 150 10.56 -21.54 3.14
CA SER A 150 9.74 -20.64 3.98
C SER A 150 10.44 -20.22 5.27
N ILE A 151 11.24 -21.12 5.85
CA ILE A 151 11.94 -20.90 7.13
C ILE A 151 13.41 -20.50 6.94
N LYS A 152 13.84 -20.23 5.70
CA LYS A 152 15.19 -19.73 5.37
C LYS A 152 15.65 -18.56 6.26
N HIS A 153 14.72 -17.67 6.63
CA HIS A 153 15.00 -16.52 7.49
C HIS A 153 15.50 -16.90 8.89
N LYS A 154 15.12 -18.09 9.41
CA LYS A 154 15.57 -18.59 10.71
C LYS A 154 17.06 -18.95 10.71
N TRP A 155 17.56 -19.54 9.63
CA TRP A 155 18.98 -19.89 9.48
C TRP A 155 19.83 -18.77 8.85
N ALA A 156 19.21 -17.70 8.35
CA ALA A 156 19.91 -16.56 7.76
C ALA A 156 20.41 -15.55 8.79
N SER A 157 20.30 -15.85 10.09
CA SER A 157 20.48 -14.85 11.14
C SER A 157 21.95 -14.65 11.52
N SER A 158 22.35 -13.38 11.54
CA SER A 158 23.55 -12.78 12.14
C SER A 158 24.75 -12.46 11.23
N SER A 159 24.97 -13.17 10.13
CA SER A 159 26.03 -12.80 9.14
C SER A 159 25.51 -12.16 7.86
N SER A 160 24.21 -12.31 7.56
CA SER A 160 23.58 -11.54 6.49
C SER A 160 23.42 -10.10 6.98
N SER A 161 24.49 -9.33 6.79
CA SER A 161 24.40 -7.89 6.70
C SER A 161 23.30 -7.55 5.69
N LEU A 162 22.06 -7.40 6.16
CA LEU A 162 20.94 -6.86 5.40
C LEU A 162 21.27 -5.45 4.86
N SER A 163 22.38 -4.85 5.29
CA SER A 163 22.97 -3.64 4.72
C SER A 163 23.74 -3.85 3.40
N LYS A 164 24.00 -5.08 2.94
CA LYS A 164 24.85 -5.31 1.75
C LYS A 164 24.11 -5.34 0.41
N SER A 165 22.78 -5.52 0.33
CA SER A 165 22.14 -5.73 -0.99
C SER A 165 20.76 -5.08 -1.20
N GLN A 166 20.56 -3.90 -0.62
CA GLN A 166 19.94 -2.82 -1.41
C GLN A 166 20.97 -1.72 -1.63
N LYS A 167 22.22 -2.11 -1.92
CA LYS A 167 23.13 -1.17 -2.57
C LYS A 167 22.49 -0.90 -3.93
N VAL A 168 21.72 0.19 -4.01
CA VAL A 168 21.11 0.66 -5.24
C VAL A 168 22.24 0.64 -6.26
N ARG A 169 22.10 -0.18 -7.30
CA ARG A 169 23.12 -0.27 -8.34
C ARG A 169 23.40 1.15 -8.80
N ASP A 170 24.68 1.48 -8.88
CA ASP A 170 25.07 2.76 -9.45
C ASP A 170 24.47 2.83 -10.86
N LYS A 171 23.63 3.84 -11.09
CA LYS A 171 22.94 4.02 -12.38
C LYS A 171 23.84 4.73 -13.39
N GLY A 172 25.10 5.00 -13.02
CA GLY A 172 26.05 5.74 -13.83
C GLY A 172 25.63 7.20 -13.98
N ILE A 173 26.27 7.91 -14.92
CA ILE A 173 25.88 9.28 -15.27
C ILE A 173 24.51 9.24 -15.96
N GLY A 174 23.56 10.00 -15.41
CA GLY A 174 22.23 10.14 -15.99
C GLY A 174 22.29 10.77 -17.38
N MET A 175 21.56 10.19 -18.33
CA MET A 175 21.38 10.76 -19.66
C MET A 175 20.47 11.99 -19.62
N GLY A 176 20.60 12.87 -20.61
CA GLY A 176 19.85 14.13 -20.71
C GLY A 176 18.36 13.95 -21.05
N ILE A 177 17.97 14.31 -22.28
CA ILE A 177 16.57 14.31 -22.71
C ILE A 177 16.06 12.89 -23.01
N GLY A 178 14.81 12.62 -22.67
CA GLY A 178 14.14 11.36 -23.01
C GLY A 178 14.44 10.17 -22.08
N LYS A 179 13.90 9.00 -22.44
CA LYS A 179 14.10 7.74 -21.71
C LYS A 179 14.64 6.67 -22.65
N ILE A 180 15.76 6.05 -22.32
CA ILE A 180 16.21 4.86 -23.03
C ILE A 180 15.48 3.64 -22.51
N LYS A 181 14.81 2.93 -23.42
CA LYS A 181 14.17 1.63 -23.16
C LYS A 181 14.61 0.66 -24.25
N ASN A 182 15.10 -0.52 -23.87
CA ASN A 182 15.50 -1.58 -24.79
C ASN A 182 16.48 -1.11 -25.89
N GLY A 183 17.43 -0.23 -25.55
CA GLY A 183 18.40 0.31 -26.51
C GLY A 183 17.88 1.44 -27.41
N MET A 184 16.60 1.81 -27.32
CA MET A 184 16.01 2.90 -28.11
C MET A 184 15.74 4.13 -27.24
N LEU A 185 16.02 5.30 -27.79
CA LEU A 185 15.68 6.58 -27.17
C LEU A 185 14.20 6.92 -27.42
N VAL A 186 13.41 6.96 -26.35
CA VAL A 186 12.00 7.35 -26.38
C VAL A 186 11.88 8.81 -25.97
N LEU A 187 11.45 9.66 -26.90
CA LEU A 187 11.21 11.09 -26.70
C LEU A 187 9.70 11.35 -26.52
N SER A 188 9.34 12.20 -25.56
CA SER A 188 7.96 12.69 -25.45
C SER A 188 7.69 13.77 -26.51
N SER A 189 6.45 13.87 -27.00
CA SER A 189 6.03 14.97 -27.87
C SER A 189 6.31 16.35 -27.25
N LYS A 190 6.26 16.45 -25.91
CA LYS A 190 6.64 17.66 -25.18
C LYS A 190 8.12 18.00 -25.30
N ASP A 191 8.99 17.00 -25.25
CA ASP A 191 10.44 17.18 -25.35
C ASP A 191 10.83 17.63 -26.76
N ILE A 192 10.19 17.02 -27.78
CA ILE A 192 10.36 17.39 -29.19
C ILE A 192 9.93 18.85 -29.41
N LYS A 193 8.72 19.22 -28.96
CA LYS A 193 8.22 20.60 -29.08
C LYS A 193 9.08 21.60 -28.32
N HIS A 194 9.60 21.23 -27.15
CA HIS A 194 10.46 22.12 -26.37
C HIS A 194 11.77 22.44 -27.10
N VAL A 195 12.41 21.44 -27.70
CA VAL A 195 13.65 21.62 -28.47
C VAL A 195 13.39 22.38 -29.79
N GLN A 196 12.27 22.10 -30.46
CA GLN A 196 11.90 22.83 -31.69
C GLN A 196 11.58 24.30 -31.39
N ASN A 197 10.81 24.58 -30.34
CA ASN A 197 10.44 25.93 -29.96
C ASN A 197 11.63 26.73 -29.38
N SER A 198 12.65 26.07 -28.83
CA SER A 198 13.86 26.77 -28.36
C SER A 198 14.73 27.27 -29.50
N ARG A 199 14.56 26.79 -30.73
CA ARG A 199 15.32 27.26 -31.91
C ARG A 199 14.72 28.50 -32.57
N ASN A 200 13.44 28.79 -32.33
CA ASN A 200 12.71 29.88 -32.99
C ASN A 200 12.40 31.08 -32.07
N GLY A 201 12.95 31.11 -30.86
CA GLY A 201 12.73 32.18 -29.89
C GLY A 201 14.04 32.79 -29.40
N SER A 202 14.32 34.01 -29.86
CA SER A 202 15.30 34.92 -29.29
C SER A 202 15.14 35.05 -27.76
N ASN A 203 16.26 35.18 -27.05
CA ASN A 203 16.44 35.84 -25.74
C ASN A 203 15.19 35.90 -24.83
N SER A 204 15.10 34.99 -23.85
CA SER A 204 14.67 35.38 -22.50
C SER A 204 15.05 34.29 -21.49
N GLY A 205 15.95 34.66 -20.59
CA GLY A 205 16.41 33.81 -19.51
C GLY A 205 15.29 33.45 -18.55
N LYS A 206 14.98 32.16 -18.44
CA LYS A 206 14.43 31.58 -17.21
C LYS A 206 14.69 30.08 -17.18
N LEU A 207 15.82 29.70 -16.59
CA LEU A 207 16.04 28.33 -16.12
C LEU A 207 14.90 27.96 -15.16
N LYS A 208 13.87 27.28 -15.66
CA LYS A 208 12.94 26.55 -14.80
C LYS A 208 13.66 25.26 -14.37
N LYS A 209 14.31 25.33 -13.20
CA LYS A 209 14.80 24.16 -12.48
C LYS A 209 13.64 23.15 -12.40
N HIS A 210 13.73 22.06 -13.13
CA HIS A 210 12.93 20.87 -12.87
C HIS A 210 13.42 20.27 -11.55
N GLY A 211 12.92 20.81 -10.45
CA GLY A 211 12.96 20.14 -9.16
C GLY A 211 12.09 18.90 -9.27
N GLY A 212 12.71 17.74 -9.31
CA GLY A 212 12.00 16.51 -8.96
C GLY A 212 11.42 16.70 -7.56
N ASP A 213 10.11 16.41 -7.42
CA ASP A 213 9.40 16.41 -6.16
C ASP A 213 9.98 15.34 -5.22
N ILE A 214 11.13 15.63 -4.61
CA ILE A 214 11.57 14.98 -3.40
C ILE A 214 10.80 15.66 -2.28
N LYS A 215 9.71 15.01 -1.83
CA LYS A 215 8.97 15.38 -0.63
C LYS A 215 9.94 15.46 0.56
N LYS A 216 10.53 16.63 0.82
CA LYS A 216 11.25 16.91 2.06
C LYS A 216 10.22 16.95 3.19
N LYS A 217 10.16 15.87 3.98
CA LYS A 217 9.51 15.90 5.30
C LYS A 217 10.18 17.03 6.12
N LYS A 218 9.42 18.08 6.42
CA LYS A 218 9.86 19.11 7.38
C LYS A 218 9.97 18.44 8.74
N PHE A 219 11.19 18.18 9.21
CA PHE A 219 11.43 17.94 10.63
C PHE A 219 11.35 19.28 11.34
N LEU A 220 10.35 19.42 12.20
CA LEU A 220 10.20 20.55 13.10
C LEU A 220 11.32 20.46 14.15
N SER A 221 12.39 21.23 13.98
CA SER A 221 13.43 21.34 15.01
C SER A 221 12.88 22.20 16.16
N LYS A 222 12.39 21.52 17.21
CA LYS A 222 12.05 22.18 18.47
C LYS A 222 13.35 22.61 19.15
N LYS A 223 13.71 23.89 18.98
CA LYS A 223 14.81 24.54 19.69
C LYS A 223 14.47 24.47 21.18
N ARG A 224 15.24 23.70 21.95
CA ARG A 224 15.15 23.70 23.42
C ARG A 224 15.73 25.03 23.91
N LYS A 225 14.96 25.74 24.75
CA LYS A 225 15.52 26.69 25.70
C LYS A 225 16.23 25.90 26.80
#